data_AF-A0AAU7WFK2-F1
#
_entry.id   AF-A0AAU7WFK2-F1
#
_cell.length_a   1.000
_cell.length_b   1.000
_cell.length_c   1.000
_cell.angle_alpha   90.00
_cell.angle_beta   90.00
_cell.angle_gamma   90.00
#
_symmetry.space_group_name_H-M   'P 1'
#
loop_
_entity.id
_entity.type
_entity.pdbx_description
1 polymer ?
#
loop_
_entity_poly.entity_id
_entity_poly.type
_entity_poly.pdbx_seq_one_letter_code
_entity_poly.pdbx_strand_id
1 'polypeptide(L)' 'MDRYSCLAYLLFQTDDNTVKEAAIRLVQGSLTLKEAKNDSTLKPYLEDCEKRLNIQPPDAEQVYAFMENYIYAV' A
#
# COMPACT_ATOMS: atom_id res chain seq x y z
N MET A 1 1.79 -12.37 7.27
CA MET A 1 1.69 -11.16 6.43
C MET A 1 1.73 -9.95 7.33
N ASP A 2 2.60 -8.99 7.04
CA ASP A 2 2.68 -7.76 7.85
C ASP A 2 1.59 -6.77 7.43
N ARG A 3 1.09 -5.99 8.40
CA ARG A 3 0.08 -4.94 8.18
C ARG A 3 0.53 -3.95 7.09
N TYR A 4 1.82 -3.67 7.02
CA TYR A 4 2.43 -2.81 6.02
C TYR A 4 2.20 -3.30 4.59
N SER A 5 2.50 -4.58 4.32
CA SER A 5 2.33 -5.18 3.00
C SER A 5 0.87 -5.19 2.57
N CYS A 6 -0.06 -5.44 3.49
CA CYS A 6 -1.48 -5.33 3.21
C CYS A 6 -1.90 -3.90 2.84
N LEU A 7 -1.42 -2.90 3.58
CA LEU A 7 -1.75 -1.50 3.31
C LEU A 7 -1.20 -1.04 1.96
N ALA A 8 0.05 -1.39 1.64
CA ALA A 8 0.64 -1.08 0.35
C ALA A 8 -0.17 -1.73 -0.79
N TYR A 9 -0.57 -3.01 -0.65
CA TYR A 9 -1.41 -3.66 -1.64
C TYR A 9 -2.78 -2.97 -1.79
N LEU A 10 -3.46 -2.65 -0.69
CA LEU A 10 -4.77 -1.99 -0.75
C LEU A 10 -4.70 -0.61 -1.42
N LEU A 11 -3.62 0.15 -1.17
CA LEU A 11 -3.38 1.42 -1.86
C LEU A 11 -3.15 1.22 -3.37
N PHE A 12 -2.44 0.15 -3.75
CA PHE A 12 -2.22 -0.19 -5.15
C PHE A 12 -3.51 -0.57 -5.91
N GLN A 13 -4.54 -1.03 -5.19
CA GLN A 13 -5.84 -1.35 -5.76
C GLN A 13 -6.76 -0.13 -5.95
N THR A 14 -6.34 1.06 -5.55
CA THR A 14 -7.13 2.30 -5.78
C THR A 14 -7.08 2.69 -7.26
N ASP A 15 -8.04 3.50 -7.74
CA ASP A 15 -8.02 3.96 -9.15
C ASP A 15 -7.07 5.14 -9.40
N ASP A 16 -6.51 5.75 -8.36
CA ASP A 16 -5.64 6.92 -8.47
C ASP A 16 -4.18 6.52 -8.72
N ASN A 17 -3.62 6.97 -9.85
CA ASN A 17 -2.25 6.65 -10.24
C ASN A 17 -1.21 7.16 -9.22
N THR A 18 -1.44 8.32 -8.61
CA THR A 18 -0.53 8.88 -7.59
C THR A 18 -0.47 7.96 -6.38
N VAL A 19 -1.62 7.42 -5.98
CA VAL A 19 -1.72 6.50 -4.84
C VAL A 19 -1.11 5.14 -5.17
N LYS A 20 -1.28 4.65 -6.41
CA LYS A 20 -0.59 3.44 -6.89
C LYS A 20 0.92 3.58 -6.88
N GLU A 21 1.44 4.69 -7.40
CA GLU A 21 2.87 4.96 -7.39
C GLU A 21 3.40 5.09 -5.96
N ALA A 22 2.65 5.72 -5.06
CA ALA A 22 3.00 5.78 -3.64
C ALA A 22 3.02 4.38 -2.99
N ALA A 23 2.08 3.50 -3.35
CA ALA A 23 2.06 2.10 -2.91
C ALA A 23 3.31 1.33 -3.35
N ILE A 24 3.73 1.50 -4.61
CA ILE A 24 4.97 0.88 -5.11
C ILE A 24 6.19 1.44 -4.35
N ARG A 25 6.26 2.76 -4.16
CA ARG A 25 7.35 3.41 -3.40
C ARG A 25 7.40 2.95 -1.94
N LEU A 26 6.26 2.66 -1.33
CA LEU A 26 6.17 2.03 -0.01
C LEU A 26 6.82 0.63 -0.05
N VAL A 27 6.47 -0.22 -1.01
CA VAL A 27 7.08 -1.56 -1.14
C VAL A 27 8.59 -1.48 -1.35
N GLN A 28 9.05 -0.55 -2.20
CA GLN A 28 10.47 -0.32 -2.48
C GLN A 28 11.24 0.34 -1.33
N GLY A 29 10.56 0.81 -0.28
CA GLY A 29 11.18 1.53 0.83
C GLY A 29 11.62 2.97 0.51
N SER A 30 11.27 3.49 -0.67
CA SER A 30 11.54 4.88 -1.09
C SER A 30 10.53 5.89 -0.54
N LEU A 31 9.48 5.40 0.11
CA LEU A 31 8.51 6.17 0.87
C LEU A 31 8.22 5.40 2.16
N THR A 32 8.25 6.05 3.31
CA THR A 32 7.85 5.42 4.57
C THR A 32 6.35 5.62 4.83
N LEU A 33 5.75 4.72 5.62
CA LEU A 33 4.34 4.88 6.03
C LEU A 33 4.10 6.20 6.78
N LYS A 34 5.09 6.67 7.55
CA LYS A 34 4.99 7.93 8.29
C LYS A 34 4.93 9.13 7.35
N GLU A 35 5.75 9.13 6.29
CA GLU A 35 5.70 10.17 5.26
C GLU A 35 4.38 10.12 4.49
N ALA A 36 3.93 8.93 4.10
CA ALA A 36 2.66 8.76 3.41
C ALA A 36 1.45 9.20 4.25
N LYS A 37 1.48 9.00 5.58
CA LYS A 37 0.42 9.49 6.49
C LYS A 37 0.42 11.01 6.69
N ASN A 38 1.55 11.67 6.45
CA ASN A 38 1.65 13.12 6.49
C ASN A 38 1.32 13.79 5.15
N ASP A 39 1.29 13.02 4.06
CA ASP A 39 0.89 13.48 2.75
C ASP A 39 -0.65 13.65 2.70
N SER A 40 -1.10 14.88 2.42
CA SER A 40 -2.53 15.21 2.42
C SER A 40 -3.32 14.51 1.31
N THR A 41 -2.65 14.13 0.22
CA THR A 41 -3.24 13.38 -0.88
C THR A 41 -3.38 11.91 -0.52
N LEU A 42 -2.38 11.31 0.12
CA LEU A 42 -2.37 9.87 0.44
C LEU A 42 -3.13 9.53 1.72
N LYS A 43 -3.16 10.44 2.68
CA LYS A 43 -3.80 10.26 3.99
C LYS A 43 -5.24 9.71 3.92
N PRO A 44 -6.19 10.28 3.14
CA PRO A 44 -7.55 9.74 3.10
C PRO A 44 -7.58 8.28 2.60
N TYR A 45 -6.81 7.96 1.55
CA TYR A 45 -6.71 6.59 1.04
C TYR A 45 -6.10 5.63 2.06
N LEU A 46 -5.10 6.08 2.82
CA LEU A 46 -4.51 5.30 3.90
C LEU A 46 -5.51 5.01 5.01
N GLU A 47 -6.30 6.01 5.43
CA GLU A 47 -7.32 5.84 6.46
C GLU A 47 -8.42 4.87 5.99
N ASP A 48 -8.84 4.95 4.73
CA ASP A 48 -9.80 4.00 4.13
C ASP A 48 -9.21 2.58 4.01
N CYS A 49 -7.95 2.45 3.60
CA CYS A 49 -7.27 1.16 3.57
C CYS A 49 -7.12 0.55 4.96
N GLU A 50 -6.80 1.34 5.99
CA GLU A 50 -6.73 0.88 7.38
C GLU A 50 -8.09 0.39 7.89
N LYS A 51 -9.18 1.08 7.56
CA LYS A 51 -10.53 0.61 7.88
C LYS A 51 -10.85 -0.70 7.16
N ARG A 52 -10.58 -0.76 5.85
CA ARG A 52 -10.84 -1.95 5.03
C ARG A 52 -10.06 -3.16 5.53
N LEU A 53 -8.79 -2.97 5.91
CA LEU A 53 -7.95 -4.04 6.46
C LEU A 53 -8.53 -4.66 7.74
N ASN A 54 -9.15 -3.85 8.61
CA ASN A 54 -9.78 -4.34 9.84
C ASN A 54 -11.10 -5.09 9.58
N ILE A 55 -11.78 -4.82 8.46
CA ILE A 55 -13.06 -5.45 8.10
C ILE A 55 -12.81 -6.72 7.27
N GLN A 56 -11.99 -6.59 6.23
CA GLN A 56 -11.67 -7.64 5.28
C GLN A 56 -10.21 -7.50 4.84
N PRO A 57 -9.29 -8.29 5.42
CA PRO A 57 -7.93 -8.31 4.96
C PRO A 57 -7.84 -8.86 3.53
N PRO A 58 -6.90 -8.36 2.72
CA PRO A 58 -6.65 -8.88 1.39
C PRO A 58 -6.10 -10.32 1.45
N ASP A 59 -6.23 -11.02 0.32
CA ASP A 59 -5.69 -12.37 0.19
C ASP A 59 -4.16 -12.38 0.28
N ALA A 60 -3.62 -13.37 0.99
CA ALA A 60 -2.19 -13.42 1.26
C ALA A 60 -1.37 -13.72 -0.01
N GLU A 61 -1.85 -14.60 -0.90
CA GLU A 61 -1.11 -14.92 -2.13
C GLU A 61 -1.03 -13.68 -3.03
N GLN A 62 -2.12 -12.91 -3.12
CA GLN A 62 -2.14 -11.66 -3.90
C GLN A 62 -1.16 -10.61 -3.37
N VAL A 63 -1.11 -10.41 -2.06
CA VAL A 63 -0.19 -9.45 -1.45
C VAL A 63 1.25 -9.91 -1.59
N TYR A 64 1.55 -11.21 -1.44
CA TYR A 64 2.90 -11.71 -1.67
C TYR A 64 3.33 -11.52 -3.13
N ALA A 65 2.48 -11.88 -4.10
CA ALA A 65 2.76 -11.66 -5.50
C ALA A 65 2.99 -10.17 -5.81
N PHE A 66 2.21 -9.27 -5.22
CA PHE A 66 2.43 -7.83 -5.33
C PHE A 66 3.80 -7.42 -4.76
N MET A 67 4.12 -7.85 -3.55
CA MET A 67 5.41 -7.54 -2.94
C MET A 67 6.57 -8.06 -3.80
N GLU A 68 6.51 -9.30 -4.27
CA GLU A 68 7.55 -9.89 -5.13
C GLU A 68 7.74 -9.14 -6.44
N ASN A 69 6.66 -8.67 -7.06
CA ASN A 69 6.73 -7.91 -8.31
C ASN A 69 7.39 -6.54 -8.16
N TYR A 70 7.26 -5.87 -7.01
CA TYR A 70 7.67 -4.48 -6.85
C TYR A 70 8.82 -4.25 -5.87
N ILE A 71 9.17 -5.22 -5.03
CA ILE A 71 10.26 -5.07 -4.04
C ILE A 71 11.65 -4.97 -4.70
N TYR A 72 11.82 -5.56 -5.89
CA TYR A 72 13.04 -5.50 -6.69
C TYR A 72 12.81 -4.93 -8.09
N ALA A 73 11.65 -4.32 -8.36
CA ALA A 73 11.47 -3.59 -9.61
C ALA A 73 12.37 -2.35 -9.59
N VAL A 74 13.53 -2.47 -10.23
CA VAL A 74 14.54 -1.42 -10.44
C VAL A 74 14.27 -0.72 -11.76
#